data_AF-A0A934BJW4-F1
#
_entry.id   AF-A0A934BJW4-F1
#
_cell.length_a   1.000
_cell.length_b   1.000
_cell.length_c   1.000
_cell.angle_alpha   90.00
_cell.angle_beta   90.00
_cell.angle_gamma   90.00
#
_symmetry.space_group_name_H-M   'P 1'
#
loop_
_entity.id
_entity.type
_entity.pdbx_description
1 polymer ?
#
loop_
_entity_poly.entity_id
_entity_poly.type
_entity_poly.pdbx_seq_one_letter_code
_entity_poly.pdbx_strand_id
1 'polypeptide(L)' 'MTKKQRESTAKYLYDISKGIALLAIVGDFVKEKHNILIIISGLIATVVFFVWAYTLEGEGNG' A
#
# COMPACT_ATOMS: atom_id res chain seq x y z
N MET A 1 -9.25 7.80 -17.54
CA MET A 1 -9.33 6.40 -17.07
C MET A 1 -10.80 5.99 -17.03
N THR A 2 -11.20 4.86 -17.59
CA THR A 2 -12.61 4.41 -17.49
C THR A 2 -12.94 3.99 -16.05
N LYS A 3 -14.23 3.96 -15.67
CA LYS A 3 -14.65 3.53 -14.31
C LYS A 3 -14.06 2.17 -13.94
N LYS A 4 -14.13 1.20 -14.86
CA LYS A 4 -13.56 -0.15 -14.68
C LYS A 4 -12.03 -0.14 -14.51
N GLN A 5 -11.33 0.68 -15.30
CA GLN A 5 -9.87 0.80 -15.16
C GLN A 5 -9.50 1.38 -13.80
N ARG A 6 -10.20 2.42 -13.35
CA ARG A 6 -9.93 3.05 -12.05
C ARG A 6 -10.16 2.10 -10.89
N GLU A 7 -11.26 1.36 -10.88
CA GLU A 7 -11.53 0.34 -9.86
C GLU A 7 -10.46 -0.76 -9.84
N SER A 8 -10.01 -1.19 -11.03
CA SER A 8 -8.92 -2.16 -11.14
C SER A 8 -7.60 -1.59 -10.60
N THR A 9 -7.30 -0.32 -10.87
CA THR A 9 -6.12 0.37 -10.35
C THR A 9 -6.19 0.53 -8.83
N ALA A 10 -7.34 0.92 -8.27
CA ALA A 10 -7.53 1.04 -6.83
C ALA A 10 -7.28 -0.31 -6.13
N LYS A 11 -7.86 -1.40 -6.63
CA LYS A 11 -7.59 -2.76 -6.12
C LYS A 11 -6.12 -3.14 -6.17
N TYR A 12 -5.47 -2.88 -7.30
CA TYR A 12 -4.04 -3.14 -7.46
C TYR A 12 -3.18 -2.34 -6.45
N LEU A 13 -3.49 -1.06 -6.22
CA LEU A 13 -2.79 -0.24 -5.24
C LEU A 13 -3.01 -0.72 -3.80
N TYR A 14 -4.21 -1.20 -3.45
CA TYR A 14 -4.46 -1.85 -2.16
C TYR A 14 -3.66 -3.14 -1.98
N ASP A 15 -3.48 -3.94 -3.04
CA ASP A 15 -2.67 -5.15 -2.97
C ASP A 15 -1.18 -4.82 -2.81
N ILE A 16 -0.69 -3.77 -3.50
CA ILE A 16 0.66 -3.23 -3.26
C ILE A 16 0.81 -2.75 -1.82
N SER A 17 -0.14 -1.98 -1.28
CA SER A 17 -0.02 -1.41 0.07
C SER A 17 0.10 -2.52 1.13
N LYS A 18 -0.69 -3.60 0.97
CA LYS A 18 -0.60 -4.80 1.81
C LYS A 18 0.71 -5.55 1.61
N GLY A 19 1.17 -5.68 0.36
CA GLY A 19 2.45 -6.30 0.03
C GLY A 19 3.65 -5.57 0.66
N ILE A 20 3.66 -4.24 0.61
CA ILE A 20 4.67 -3.41 1.26
C ILE A 20 4.63 -3.61 2.78
N ALA A 21 3.45 -3.58 3.39
CA ALA A 21 3.30 -3.79 4.82
C ALA A 21 3.83 -5.17 5.23
N LEU A 22 3.51 -6.21 4.45
CA LEU A 22 4.01 -7.56 4.66
C LEU A 22 5.54 -7.60 4.57
N LEU A 23 6.13 -7.06 3.50
CA LEU A 23 7.58 -7.15 3.30
C LEU A 23 8.37 -6.29 4.29
N ALA A 24 7.93 -5.07 4.58
CA ALA A 24 8.66 -4.13 5.42
C ALA A 24 8.47 -4.40 6.92
N ILE A 25 7.31 -4.89 7.34
CA ILE A 25 7.03 -5.19 8.74
C ILE A 25 7.32 -6.66 8.99
N VAL A 26 6.53 -7.58 8.40
CA VAL A 26 6.69 -9.02 8.65
C VAL A 26 8.05 -9.52 8.17
N GLY A 27 8.54 -9.05 7.02
CA GLY A 27 9.87 -9.40 6.54
C GLY A 27 11.01 -8.90 7.42
N ASP A 28 10.83 -7.83 8.20
CA ASP A 28 11.83 -7.37 9.17
C ASP A 28 11.75 -8.15 10.49
N PHE A 29 10.56 -8.62 10.90
CA PHE A 29 10.38 -9.49 12.06
C PHE A 29 11.06 -10.87 11.91
N VAL A 30 11.25 -11.35 10.68
CA VAL A 30 11.93 -12.63 10.40
C VAL A 30 13.46 -12.48 10.39
N LYS A 31 13.99 -11.25 10.43
CA LYS A 31 15.45 -11.00 10.44
C LYS A 31 16.00 -11.03 11.85
N GLU A 32 17.26 -11.44 11.98
CA GLU A 32 18.00 -11.41 13.25
C GLU A 32 18.32 -9.99 13.73
N LYS A 33 18.36 -9.01 12.82
CA LYS A 33 18.61 -7.59 13.12
C LYS A 33 17.50 -6.74 12.51
N HIS A 34 16.75 -6.07 13.37
CA HIS A 34 15.68 -5.18 12.95
C HIS A 34 16.23 -3.85 12.45
N ASN A 35 15.64 -3.35 11.36
CA ASN A 35 15.96 -2.04 10.83
C ASN A 35 14.73 -1.13 10.92
N ILE A 36 14.71 -0.31 11.96
CA ILE A 36 13.63 0.64 12.25
C ILE A 36 13.38 1.58 11.06
N LEU A 37 14.41 1.97 10.31
CA LEU A 37 14.25 2.83 9.13
C LEU A 37 13.48 2.13 8.00
N ILE A 38 13.67 0.82 7.81
CA ILE A 38 12.91 0.02 6.85
C ILE A 38 11.44 -0.07 7.26
N ILE A 39 11.17 -0.30 8.55
CA ILE A 39 9.80 -0.36 9.06
C ILE A 39 9.09 0.99 8.87
N ILE A 40 9.73 2.10 9.25
CA ILE A 40 9.14 3.44 9.13
C ILE A 40 8.91 3.81 7.66
N SER A 41 9.90 3.62 6.79
CA SER A 41 9.73 3.91 5.36
C SER A 41 8.67 3.02 4.70
N GLY A 42 8.59 1.74 5.09
CA GLY A 42 7.55 0.82 4.65
C GLY A 42 6.16 1.24 5.10
N LEU A 43 5.99 1.66 6.36
CA LEU A 43 4.72 2.19 6.87
C LEU A 43 4.27 3.43 6.09
N ILE A 44 5.17 4.38 5.86
CA ILE A 44 4.88 5.58 5.07
C ILE A 44 4.43 5.19 3.66
N ALA A 45 5.17 4.30 3.00
CA ALA A 45 4.82 3.82 1.66
C ALA A 45 3.45 3.11 1.64
N THR A 46 3.17 2.23 2.60
CA THR A 46 1.87 1.58 2.74
C THR A 46 0.73 2.60 2.85
N VAL A 47 0.89 3.63 3.69
CA VAL A 47 -0.14 4.68 3.85
C VAL A 47 -0.34 5.46 2.55
N VAL A 48 0.75 5.84 1.86
CA VAL A 48 0.67 6.57 0.58
C VAL A 48 -0.09 5.76 -0.46
N PHE A 49 0.25 4.48 -0.66
CA PHE A 49 -0.42 3.62 -1.63
C PHE A 49 -1.88 3.36 -1.25
N PHE A 50 -2.18 3.17 0.05
CA PHE A 50 -3.54 2.98 0.52
C PHE A 50 -4.41 4.23 0.31
N VAL A 51 -3.90 5.42 0.67
CA VAL A 51 -4.63 6.67 0.47
C VAL A 51 -4.87 6.93 -1.00
N TRP A 52 -3.87 6.67 -1.86
CA TRP A 52 -4.06 6.82 -3.30
C TRP A 52 -5.09 5.85 -3.87
N ALA A 53 -5.09 4.59 -3.42
CA ALA A 53 -6.14 3.64 -3.76
C ALA A 53 -7.53 4.16 -3.33
N TYR A 54 -7.63 4.68 -2.11
CA TYR A 54 -8.85 5.22 -1.54
C TYR A 54 -9.38 6.44 -2.30
N THR A 55 -8.51 7.36 -2.74
CA THR A 55 -8.96 8.51 -3.54
C THR A 55 -9.51 8.08 -4.90
N LEU A 56 -8.89 7.09 -5.56
CA LEU A 56 -9.38 6.55 -6.82
C LEU A 56 -10.73 5.83 -6.67
N GLU A 57 -10.99 5.22 -5.53
CA GLU A 57 -12.29 4.63 -5.22
C GLU A 57 -13.36 5.72 -4.97
N GLY A 58 -13.00 6.74 -4.18
CA GLY A 58 -13.88 7.87 -3.84
C GLY A 58 -14.29 8.73 -5.05
N GLU A 59 -13.38 8.99 -5.98
CA GLU A 59 -13.67 9.69 -7.25
C GLU A 59 -14.69 8.95 -8.13
N GLY A 60 -15.03 7.70 -7.82
CA GLY A 60 -15.99 6.91 -8.60
C GLY A 60 -17.43 6.93 -8.16
N ASN A 61 -17.68 7.48 -6.98
CA ASN A 61 -18.99 7.58 -6.38
C ASN A 61 -19.60 9.00 -6.49
N GLY A 62 -18.95 9.91 -7.23
CA GLY A 62 -19.51 11.20 -7.66
C GLY A 62 -19.91 11.18 -9.13
#